data_AF-A0A920PYV3-F1
#
_entry.id   AF-A0A920PYV3-F1
#
_cell.length_a   1.000
_cell.length_b   1.000
_cell.length_c   1.000
_cell.angle_alpha   90.00
_cell.angle_beta   90.00
_cell.angle_gamma   90.00
#
_symmetry.space_group_name_H-M   'P 1'
#
loop_
_entity.id
_entity.type
_entity.pdbx_description
1 polymer ?
#
loop_
_entity_poly.entity_id
_entity_poly.type
_entity_poly.pdbx_seq_one_letter_code
_entity_poly.pdbx_strand_id
1 'polypeptide(L)'
;MFGEMGNTGAAFPIMLLCQSLEDSTKHQKFLLIAYGDGCDIISFETRGPANTADKQIDSLKNHLKSKNILTNYEIFARWRDIWQQDDAARRPSPNSPSVTAMWREEEKNLRFHGVRCEHCQYIQYPPQQVCVNCRSRGKGTPVPLSRRTGSVFTYSMDYIAGTTDTPLVIAVVDFDGGGRVLCMLTDREIDEVKVGMPVEMSFRKLRVVNGIHNYYWKAIPRRFDTT
;
A
#
# COMPACT_ATOMS: atom_id res chain seq x y z
N MET A 1 19.11 11.69 6.48
CA MET A 1 18.32 10.48 6.82
C MET A 1 18.54 9.99 8.24
N PHE A 2 19.79 9.73 8.70
CA PHE A 2 20.02 9.40 10.12
C PHE A 2 19.57 10.61 10.97
N GLY A 3 18.46 10.45 11.71
CA GLY A 3 17.78 11.52 12.46
C GLY A 3 16.48 12.06 11.83
N GLU A 4 16.21 11.80 10.56
CA GLU A 4 14.94 12.19 9.89
C GLU A 4 13.96 11.02 9.78
N MET A 5 14.51 9.84 9.52
CA MET A 5 13.76 8.59 9.45
C MET A 5 14.09 7.81 10.71
N GLY A 6 13.09 7.65 11.58
CA GLY A 6 13.25 6.88 12.82
C GLY A 6 13.63 5.42 12.56
N ASN A 7 13.70 4.62 13.63
CA ASN A 7 14.02 3.20 13.51
C ASN A 7 12.88 2.42 12.80
N THR A 8 13.13 1.96 11.58
CA THR A 8 12.19 1.14 10.78
C THR A 8 12.43 -0.37 10.92
N GLY A 9 13.28 -0.78 11.88
CA GLY A 9 13.58 -2.18 12.18
C GLY A 9 14.28 -2.88 11.02
N ALA A 10 13.82 -4.07 10.66
CA ALA A 10 14.42 -4.90 9.61
C ALA A 10 14.47 -4.23 8.22
N ALA A 11 13.61 -3.25 7.95
CA ALA A 11 13.61 -2.53 6.68
C ALA A 11 14.70 -1.44 6.59
N PHE A 12 15.31 -1.05 7.72
CA PHE A 12 16.20 0.11 7.79
C PHE A 12 17.41 0.03 6.83
N PRO A 13 18.15 -1.10 6.74
CA PRO A 13 19.29 -1.20 5.81
C PRO A 13 18.85 -1.07 4.34
N ILE A 14 17.72 -1.66 3.96
CA ILE A 14 17.20 -1.60 2.58
C ILE A 14 16.78 -0.17 2.24
N MET A 15 16.17 0.56 3.18
CA MET A 15 15.79 1.95 2.95
C MET A 15 17.03 2.86 2.78
N LEU A 16 18.11 2.64 3.53
CA LEU A 16 19.39 3.32 3.31
C LEU A 16 19.97 3.02 1.93
N LEU A 17 19.85 1.77 1.46
CA LEU A 17 20.24 1.39 0.10
C LEU A 17 19.41 2.13 -0.95
N CYS A 18 18.08 2.18 -0.81
CA CYS A 18 17.19 2.90 -1.74
C CYS A 18 17.61 4.36 -1.90
N GLN A 19 17.86 5.07 -0.79
CA GLN A 19 18.35 6.46 -0.86
C GLN A 19 19.71 6.55 -1.55
N SER A 20 20.64 5.66 -1.22
CA SER A 20 21.97 5.69 -1.80
C SER A 20 21.93 5.41 -3.32
N LEU A 21 20.98 4.60 -3.77
CA LEU A 21 20.74 4.31 -5.18
C LEU A 21 20.11 5.50 -5.93
N GLU A 22 19.30 6.34 -5.28
CA GLU A 22 18.72 7.54 -5.91
C GLU A 22 19.78 8.53 -6.42
N ASP A 23 20.84 8.71 -5.64
CA ASP A 23 21.96 9.61 -5.96
C ASP A 23 23.11 8.89 -6.67
N SER A 24 22.92 7.63 -7.06
CA SER A 24 24.01 6.80 -7.57
C SER A 24 24.43 7.14 -8.99
N THR A 25 25.74 7.06 -9.25
CA THR A 25 26.32 7.16 -10.59
C THR A 25 26.62 5.78 -11.16
N LYS A 26 26.88 5.68 -12.46
CA LYS A 26 27.29 4.43 -13.12
C LYS A 26 28.61 3.91 -12.52
N HIS A 27 28.73 2.59 -12.34
CA HIS A 27 29.89 1.89 -11.76
C HIS A 27 30.23 2.24 -10.31
N GLN A 28 29.27 2.78 -9.57
CA GLN A 28 29.43 3.03 -8.14
C GLN A 28 29.21 1.73 -7.36
N LYS A 29 30.11 1.44 -6.42
CA LYS A 29 30.05 0.26 -5.57
C LYS A 29 29.37 0.61 -4.25
N PHE A 30 28.42 -0.23 -3.84
CA PHE A 30 27.70 -0.12 -2.59
C PHE A 30 27.94 -1.37 -1.75
N LEU A 31 28.11 -1.16 -0.45
CA LEU A 31 28.16 -2.22 0.54
C LEU A 31 26.97 -2.04 1.48
N LEU A 32 26.00 -2.93 1.39
CA LEU A 32 24.88 -3.00 2.32
C LEU A 32 25.29 -3.88 3.50
N ILE A 33 25.20 -3.32 4.69
CA ILE A 33 25.46 -4.04 5.94
C ILE A 33 24.16 -3.98 6.75
N ALA A 34 23.61 -5.15 7.07
CA ALA A 34 22.50 -5.31 7.99
C ALA A 34 23.02 -6.02 9.24
N TYR A 35 22.84 -5.41 10.41
CA TYR A 35 23.28 -5.97 11.68
C TYR A 35 22.10 -6.07 12.66
N GLY A 36 22.07 -7.14 13.47
CA GLY A 36 21.00 -7.50 14.41
C GLY A 36 21.37 -8.77 15.17
N ASP A 37 20.51 -9.80 15.17
CA ASP A 37 20.84 -11.17 15.62
C ASP A 37 21.75 -11.91 14.60
N GLY A 38 22.78 -11.22 14.11
CA GLY A 38 23.63 -11.64 13.00
C GLY A 38 24.16 -10.45 12.21
N CYS A 39 24.92 -10.74 11.15
CA CYS A 39 25.43 -9.73 10.22
C CYS A 39 25.35 -10.27 8.78
N ASP A 40 24.56 -9.58 7.94
CA ASP A 40 24.49 -9.83 6.52
C ASP A 40 25.21 -8.70 5.77
N ILE A 41 26.09 -9.07 4.86
CA ILE A 41 26.86 -8.13 4.04
C ILE A 41 26.65 -8.49 2.59
N ILE A 42 26.12 -7.53 1.82
CA ILE A 42 25.88 -7.69 0.39
C ILE A 42 26.53 -6.53 -0.35
N SER A 43 27.29 -6.83 -1.41
CA SER A 43 27.92 -5.82 -2.25
C SER A 43 27.27 -5.76 -3.63
N PHE A 44 27.14 -4.55 -4.17
CA PHE A 44 26.54 -4.30 -5.47
C PHE A 44 27.35 -3.27 -6.24
N GLU A 45 27.29 -3.33 -7.56
CA GLU A 45 27.81 -2.28 -8.44
C GLU A 45 26.69 -1.81 -9.37
N THR A 46 26.48 -0.50 -9.46
CA THR A 46 25.45 0.07 -10.33
C THR A 46 25.87 0.01 -11.79
N ARG A 47 25.00 -0.53 -12.65
CA ARG A 47 25.25 -0.61 -14.11
C ARG A 47 24.82 0.63 -14.89
N GLY A 48 24.10 1.54 -14.25
CA GLY A 48 23.55 2.78 -14.81
C GLY A 48 22.81 3.55 -13.71
N PRO A 49 22.21 4.72 -14.04
CA PRO A 49 21.35 5.42 -13.10
C PRO A 49 20.18 4.49 -12.72
N ALA A 50 19.99 4.26 -11.42
CA ALA A 50 18.93 3.38 -10.91
C ALA A 50 17.50 3.90 -11.22
N ASN A 51 17.38 5.17 -11.63
CA ASN A 51 16.14 5.93 -11.62
C ASN A 51 15.52 6.10 -13.02
N THR A 52 15.20 4.99 -13.69
CA THR A 52 14.58 4.96 -15.03
C THR A 52 13.05 4.80 -15.03
N ALA A 53 12.43 4.48 -13.89
CA ALA A 53 10.97 4.45 -13.73
C ALA A 53 10.52 5.66 -12.89
N ASP A 54 9.52 6.41 -13.38
CA ASP A 54 8.85 7.59 -12.79
C ASP A 54 9.54 8.22 -11.56
N LYS A 55 10.49 9.12 -11.85
CA LYS A 55 11.38 9.82 -10.90
C LYS A 55 10.68 10.51 -9.71
N GLN A 56 9.37 10.74 -9.76
CA GLN A 56 8.63 11.44 -8.70
C GLN A 56 7.99 10.52 -7.66
N ILE A 57 7.44 9.37 -8.06
CA ILE A 57 6.57 8.57 -7.17
C ILE A 57 7.40 7.64 -6.28
N ASP A 58 8.48 7.06 -6.80
CA ASP A 58 9.22 5.96 -6.15
C ASP A 58 10.48 6.43 -5.38
N SER A 59 10.67 7.73 -5.14
CA SER A 59 11.81 8.21 -4.33
C SER A 59 11.50 8.28 -2.84
N LEU A 60 12.35 7.66 -2.04
CA LEU A 60 12.36 7.71 -0.59
C LEU A 60 12.48 9.16 -0.09
N LYS A 61 13.26 10.01 -0.78
CA LYS A 61 13.30 11.45 -0.47
C LYS A 61 11.93 12.11 -0.56
N ASN A 62 11.15 11.79 -1.59
CA ASN A 62 9.80 12.33 -1.74
C ASN A 62 8.85 11.76 -0.68
N HIS A 63 8.92 10.46 -0.40
CA HIS A 63 8.13 9.86 0.69
C HIS A 63 8.46 10.46 2.07
N LEU A 64 9.72 10.83 2.32
CA LEU A 64 10.11 11.53 3.55
C LEU A 64 9.61 12.98 3.61
N LYS A 65 9.40 13.62 2.46
CA LYS A 65 8.79 14.96 2.38
C LYS A 65 7.27 14.91 2.60
N SER A 66 6.61 13.88 2.08
CA SER A 66 5.15 13.67 2.25
C SER A 66 4.77 12.94 3.55
N LYS A 67 5.68 12.87 4.52
CA LYS A 67 5.38 12.28 5.83
C LYS A 67 4.45 13.19 6.63
N ASN A 68 3.51 12.58 7.35
CA ASN A 68 2.75 13.28 8.38
C ASN A 68 3.40 13.05 9.75
N ILE A 69 3.56 14.13 10.51
CA ILE A 69 4.10 14.08 11.86
C ILE A 69 2.96 13.70 12.81
N LEU A 70 3.13 12.60 13.55
CA LEU A 70 2.23 12.26 14.64
C LEU A 70 2.48 13.22 15.80
N THR A 71 1.49 14.05 16.12
CA THR A 71 1.57 15.04 17.21
C THR A 71 1.36 14.40 18.59
N ASN A 72 0.73 13.22 18.64
CA ASN A 72 0.40 12.52 19.88
C ASN A 72 1.17 11.19 19.99
N TYR A 73 1.98 11.07 21.04
CA TYR A 73 2.73 9.84 21.35
C TYR A 73 1.81 8.64 21.60
N GLU A 74 0.61 8.84 22.15
CA GLU A 74 -0.34 7.76 22.40
C GLU A 74 -0.75 7.06 21.10
N ILE A 75 -0.93 7.82 20.01
CA ILE A 75 -1.24 7.26 18.69
C ILE A 75 -0.09 6.37 18.24
N PHE A 76 1.15 6.86 18.36
CA PHE A 76 2.35 6.08 18.05
C PHE A 76 2.45 4.82 18.90
N ALA A 77 2.30 4.92 20.22
CA ALA A 77 2.39 3.79 21.15
C ALA A 77 1.34 2.72 20.85
N ARG A 78 0.11 3.12 20.52
CA ARG A 78 -0.96 2.21 20.08
C ARG A 78 -0.63 1.55 18.74
N TRP A 79 -0.19 2.32 17.74
CA TRP A 79 0.16 1.80 16.42
C TRP A 79 1.36 0.85 16.44
N ARG A 80 2.27 1.03 17.39
CA ARG A 80 3.45 0.19 17.59
C ARG A 80 3.24 -0.95 18.58
N ASP A 81 2.02 -1.11 19.11
CA ASP A 81 1.67 -2.15 20.08
C ASP A 81 2.55 -2.10 21.35
N ILE A 82 2.93 -0.89 21.76
CA ILE A 82 3.70 -0.63 22.98
C ILE A 82 2.79 -0.66 24.21
N TRP A 83 1.54 -0.21 24.04
CA TRP A 83 0.52 -0.24 25.09
C TRP A 83 -0.49 -1.33 24.78
N GLN A 84 -0.78 -2.17 25.78
CA GLN A 84 -1.87 -3.12 25.70
C GLN A 84 -3.19 -2.34 25.60
N GLN A 85 -3.88 -2.50 24.48
CA GLN A 85 -5.20 -1.94 24.29
C GLN A 85 -6.23 -2.98 24.70
N ASP A 86 -7.22 -2.60 25.49
CA ASP A 86 -8.43 -3.40 25.62
C ASP A 86 -9.17 -3.41 24.27
N ASP A 87 -9.56 -4.60 23.80
CA ASP A 87 -10.35 -4.76 22.59
C ASP A 87 -11.71 -4.06 22.80
N ALA A 88 -11.81 -2.80 22.34
CA ALA A 88 -13.02 -1.99 22.47
C ALA A 88 -14.24 -2.64 21.79
N ALA A 89 -14.02 -3.61 20.89
CA ALA A 89 -15.07 -4.38 20.25
C ALA A 89 -15.00 -5.85 20.67
N ARG A 90 -16.05 -6.36 21.33
CA ARG A 90 -16.28 -7.80 21.58
C ARG A 90 -16.60 -8.55 20.28
N ARG A 91 -15.78 -8.39 19.24
CA ARG A 91 -15.91 -9.15 18.01
C ARG A 91 -15.32 -10.54 18.24
N PRO A 92 -15.93 -11.60 17.70
CA PRO A 92 -15.28 -12.89 17.63
C PRO A 92 -13.91 -12.74 16.98
N SER A 93 -12.94 -13.54 17.45
CA SER A 93 -11.61 -13.56 16.87
C SER A 93 -11.72 -13.77 15.35
N PRO A 94 -11.04 -12.94 14.54
CA PRO A 94 -11.15 -13.05 13.11
C PRO A 94 -10.69 -14.42 12.63
N ASN A 95 -11.43 -15.04 11.70
CA ASN A 95 -11.03 -16.32 11.11
C ASN A 95 -9.67 -16.20 10.41
N SER A 96 -8.86 -17.23 10.53
CA SER A 96 -7.58 -17.34 9.83
C SER A 96 -7.78 -17.27 8.32
N PRO A 97 -6.94 -16.51 7.60
CA PRO A 97 -6.99 -16.50 6.15
C PRO A 97 -6.59 -17.87 5.58
N SER A 98 -7.24 -18.28 4.49
CA SER A 98 -6.87 -19.52 3.79
C SER A 98 -5.62 -19.30 2.95
N VAL A 99 -4.52 -20.00 3.30
CA VAL A 99 -3.24 -19.91 2.58
C VAL A 99 -3.38 -20.33 1.12
N THR A 100 -4.19 -21.36 0.83
CA THR A 100 -4.40 -21.82 -0.54
C THR A 100 -5.19 -20.81 -1.38
N ALA A 101 -6.15 -20.11 -0.77
CA ALA A 101 -6.86 -19.02 -1.44
C ALA A 101 -5.94 -17.82 -1.68
N MET A 102 -5.09 -17.46 -0.71
CA MET A 102 -4.10 -16.39 -0.88
C MET A 102 -3.14 -16.67 -2.04
N TRP A 103 -2.65 -17.92 -2.16
CA TRP A 103 -1.78 -18.32 -3.26
C TRP A 103 -2.48 -18.25 -4.63
N ARG A 104 -3.72 -18.77 -4.74
CA ARG A 104 -4.47 -18.72 -6.01
C ARG A 104 -4.80 -17.30 -6.45
N GLU A 105 -5.03 -16.41 -5.50
CA GLU A 105 -5.49 -15.03 -5.75
C GLU A 105 -4.35 -14.01 -5.67
N GLU A 106 -3.08 -14.45 -5.75
CA GLU A 106 -1.88 -13.59 -5.64
C GLU A 106 -1.93 -12.43 -6.66
N GLU A 107 -2.24 -12.74 -7.91
CA GLU A 107 -2.37 -11.76 -9.00
C GLU A 107 -3.41 -10.68 -8.68
N LYS A 108 -4.55 -11.08 -8.11
CA LYS A 108 -5.65 -10.19 -7.76
C LYS A 108 -5.35 -9.33 -6.53
N ASN A 109 -4.76 -9.95 -5.51
CA ASN A 109 -4.67 -9.35 -4.17
C ASN A 109 -3.32 -8.71 -3.89
N LEU A 110 -2.21 -9.36 -4.26
CA LEU A 110 -0.86 -8.82 -4.03
C LEU A 110 -0.44 -7.90 -5.17
N ARG A 111 -0.59 -8.33 -6.43
CA ARG A 111 -0.22 -7.50 -7.59
C ARG A 111 -1.27 -6.46 -7.96
N PHE A 112 -2.47 -6.59 -7.40
CA PHE A 112 -3.61 -5.70 -7.65
C PHE A 112 -4.01 -5.63 -9.13
N HIS A 113 -4.08 -6.80 -9.76
CA HIS A 113 -4.51 -6.91 -11.14
C HIS A 113 -6.04 -6.94 -11.24
N GLY A 114 -6.59 -5.97 -11.95
CA GLY A 114 -7.93 -6.05 -12.53
C GLY A 114 -7.92 -6.82 -13.85
N VAL A 115 -9.05 -6.82 -14.54
CA VAL A 115 -9.17 -7.44 -15.86
C VAL A 115 -9.81 -6.47 -16.85
N ARG A 116 -9.23 -6.37 -18.04
CA ARG A 116 -9.81 -5.69 -19.20
C ARG A 116 -10.55 -6.70 -20.07
N CYS A 117 -11.81 -6.40 -20.36
CA CYS A 117 -12.59 -7.20 -21.31
C CYS A 117 -12.01 -7.07 -22.72
N GLU A 118 -11.74 -8.19 -23.40
CA GLU A 118 -11.23 -8.17 -24.77
C GLU A 118 -12.25 -7.64 -25.79
N HIS A 119 -13.54 -7.75 -25.48
CA HIS A 119 -14.62 -7.36 -26.40
C HIS A 119 -15.00 -5.88 -26.30
N CYS A 120 -15.27 -5.38 -25.09
CA CYS A 120 -15.71 -4.00 -24.87
C CYS A 120 -14.67 -3.09 -24.18
N GLN A 121 -13.47 -3.60 -23.92
CA GLN A 121 -12.37 -2.87 -23.25
C GLN A 121 -12.67 -2.36 -21.83
N TYR A 122 -13.83 -2.72 -21.25
CA TYR A 122 -14.20 -2.37 -19.88
C TYR A 122 -13.21 -2.98 -18.88
N ILE A 123 -12.67 -2.15 -17.99
CA ILE A 123 -11.76 -2.57 -16.92
C ILE A 123 -12.57 -2.77 -15.64
N GLN A 124 -12.47 -3.95 -15.04
CA GLN A 124 -13.18 -4.29 -13.81
C GLN A 124 -12.23 -4.85 -12.75
N TYR A 125 -12.49 -4.46 -11.51
CA TYR A 125 -11.91 -5.04 -10.32
C TYR A 125 -13.05 -5.36 -9.35
N PRO A 126 -13.04 -6.50 -8.65
CA PRO A 126 -12.12 -7.64 -8.83
C PRO A 126 -12.24 -8.30 -10.23
N PRO A 127 -11.21 -9.02 -10.72
CA PRO A 127 -11.29 -9.77 -11.96
C PRO A 127 -12.38 -10.84 -11.89
N GLN A 128 -13.22 -10.88 -12.93
CA GLN A 128 -14.33 -11.82 -13.10
C GLN A 128 -14.25 -12.48 -14.48
N GLN A 129 -14.80 -13.70 -14.61
CA GLN A 129 -14.85 -14.45 -15.87
C GLN A 129 -15.90 -13.91 -16.86
N VAL A 130 -16.89 -13.16 -16.35
CA VAL A 130 -17.96 -12.54 -17.13
C VAL A 130 -17.81 -11.03 -16.99
N CYS A 131 -17.82 -10.32 -18.11
CA CYS A 131 -17.76 -8.87 -18.10
C CYS A 131 -19.08 -8.28 -17.58
N VAL A 132 -19.03 -7.38 -16.60
CA VAL A 132 -20.25 -6.74 -16.06
C VAL A 132 -20.94 -5.82 -17.06
N ASN A 133 -20.21 -5.29 -18.05
CA ASN A 133 -20.73 -4.36 -19.05
C ASN A 133 -21.40 -5.09 -20.22
N CYS A 134 -20.64 -5.90 -20.99
CA CYS A 134 -21.14 -6.56 -22.19
C CYS A 134 -21.56 -8.03 -22.00
N ARG A 135 -21.39 -8.60 -20.79
CA ARG A 135 -21.73 -10.00 -20.45
C ARG A 135 -20.97 -11.08 -21.25
N SER A 136 -19.96 -10.71 -22.03
CA SER A 136 -19.08 -11.67 -22.69
C SER A 136 -18.33 -12.50 -21.65
N ARG A 137 -18.21 -13.81 -21.89
CA ARG A 137 -17.39 -14.71 -21.07
C ARG A 137 -16.04 -14.90 -21.72
N GLY A 138 -14.96 -14.79 -20.94
CA GLY A 138 -13.60 -14.99 -21.44
C GLY A 138 -12.54 -14.64 -20.41
N LYS A 139 -11.32 -15.10 -20.67
CA LYS A 139 -10.14 -14.68 -19.90
C LYS A 139 -9.75 -13.30 -20.43
N GLY A 140 -10.17 -12.23 -19.74
CA GLY A 140 -9.74 -10.90 -20.12
C GLY A 140 -8.25 -10.65 -19.82
N THR A 141 -7.70 -9.55 -20.32
CA THR A 141 -6.28 -9.21 -20.15
C THR A 141 -6.05 -8.60 -18.75
N PRO A 142 -5.09 -9.09 -17.96
CA PRO A 142 -4.75 -8.48 -16.67
C PRO A 142 -4.33 -7.01 -16.82
N VAL A 143 -4.79 -6.16 -15.91
CA VAL A 143 -4.41 -4.75 -15.86
C VAL A 143 -3.91 -4.39 -14.47
N PRO A 144 -2.68 -3.87 -14.33
CA PRO A 144 -2.20 -3.38 -13.05
C PRO A 144 -2.94 -2.11 -12.63
N LEU A 145 -3.55 -2.16 -11.45
CA LEU A 145 -4.20 -1.01 -10.81
C LEU A 145 -3.35 -0.41 -9.69
N SER A 146 -2.26 -1.08 -9.28
CA SER A 146 -1.42 -0.70 -8.13
C SER A 146 -0.81 0.69 -8.23
N ARG A 147 -0.50 1.14 -9.45
CA ARG A 147 0.04 2.48 -9.74
C ARG A 147 -0.98 3.43 -10.35
N ARG A 148 -2.24 3.03 -10.47
CA ARG A 148 -3.27 3.92 -11.01
C ARG A 148 -3.76 4.88 -9.95
N THR A 149 -3.91 6.13 -10.35
CA THR A 149 -4.66 7.13 -9.61
C THR A 149 -6.15 6.82 -9.69
N GLY A 150 -6.86 7.32 -8.70
CA GLY A 150 -8.31 7.25 -8.66
C GLY A 150 -8.90 8.37 -7.84
N SER A 151 -10.21 8.33 -7.68
CA SER A 151 -10.95 9.27 -6.82
C SER A 151 -11.94 8.55 -5.92
N VAL A 152 -12.22 9.15 -4.76
CA VAL A 152 -13.23 8.64 -3.83
C VAL A 152 -14.62 8.80 -4.46
N PHE A 153 -15.25 7.70 -4.85
CA PHE A 153 -16.63 7.69 -5.33
C PHE A 153 -17.63 7.90 -4.20
N THR A 154 -17.44 7.20 -3.08
CA THR A 154 -18.20 7.38 -1.84
C THR A 154 -17.40 6.85 -0.65
N TYR A 155 -17.74 7.26 0.56
CA TYR A 155 -17.08 6.79 1.78
C TYR A 155 -18.03 6.77 2.98
N SER A 156 -17.64 6.02 4.01
CA SER A 156 -18.29 5.99 5.32
C SER A 156 -17.22 6.02 6.41
N MET A 157 -17.53 6.70 7.51
CA MET A 157 -16.66 6.81 8.69
C MET A 157 -17.29 6.07 9.87
N ASP A 158 -16.65 5.01 10.33
CA ASP A 158 -17.11 4.23 11.49
C ASP A 158 -16.23 4.55 12.71
N TYR A 159 -16.82 5.27 13.67
CA TYR A 159 -16.19 5.64 14.94
C TYR A 159 -16.33 4.56 16.03
N ILE A 160 -17.14 3.52 15.78
CA ILE A 160 -17.43 2.45 16.73
C ILE A 160 -16.58 1.21 16.40
N ALA A 161 -16.10 1.08 15.17
CA ALA A 161 -15.17 0.03 14.76
C ALA A 161 -13.96 -0.02 15.71
N GLY A 162 -13.70 -1.19 16.29
CA GLY A 162 -12.45 -1.49 16.98
C GLY A 162 -11.29 -1.52 15.99
N THR A 163 -10.72 -0.36 15.70
CA THR A 163 -9.54 -0.17 14.85
C THR A 163 -8.57 0.77 15.54
N THR A 164 -7.27 0.52 15.37
CA THR A 164 -6.23 1.43 15.89
C THR A 164 -6.24 2.79 15.19
N ASP A 165 -6.76 2.83 13.97
CA ASP A 165 -6.86 4.00 13.12
C ASP A 165 -8.33 4.48 13.07
N THR A 166 -8.69 5.36 14.01
CA THR A 166 -10.07 5.81 14.27
C THR A 166 -10.31 7.21 13.68
N PRO A 167 -11.43 7.44 12.96
CA PRO A 167 -12.45 6.46 12.58
C PRO A 167 -11.96 5.52 11.47
N LEU A 168 -12.54 4.32 11.40
CA LEU A 168 -12.36 3.45 10.25
C LEU A 168 -13.03 4.11 9.04
N VAL A 169 -12.24 4.58 8.09
CA VAL A 169 -12.78 5.14 6.84
C VAL A 169 -12.76 4.06 5.77
N ILE A 170 -13.94 3.66 5.33
CA ILE A 170 -14.12 2.74 4.19
C ILE A 170 -14.54 3.58 3.00
N ALA A 171 -13.80 3.47 1.91
CA ALA A 171 -14.05 4.19 0.67
C ALA A 171 -14.29 3.23 -0.49
N VAL A 172 -15.14 3.66 -1.41
CA VAL A 172 -15.22 3.12 -2.77
C VAL A 172 -14.39 4.04 -3.65
N VAL A 173 -13.40 3.49 -4.33
CA VAL A 173 -12.48 4.24 -5.20
C VAL A 173 -12.72 3.84 -6.64
N ASP A 174 -12.91 4.84 -7.50
CA ASP A 174 -12.93 4.70 -8.95
C ASP A 174 -11.55 5.03 -9.52
N PHE A 175 -10.99 4.12 -10.31
CA PHE A 175 -9.69 4.31 -10.94
C PHE A 175 -9.81 5.03 -12.28
N ASP A 176 -8.77 5.80 -12.60
CA ASP A 176 -8.64 6.41 -13.91
C ASP A 176 -8.54 5.32 -15.00
N GLY A 177 -9.38 5.46 -16.02
CA GLY A 177 -9.52 4.47 -17.09
C GLY A 177 -10.33 3.22 -16.71
N GLY A 178 -10.92 3.16 -15.52
CA GLY A 178 -11.88 2.12 -15.12
C GLY A 178 -11.38 1.12 -14.09
N GLY A 179 -12.33 0.48 -13.43
CA GLY A 179 -12.14 -0.33 -12.24
C GLY A 179 -12.63 0.39 -10.99
N ARG A 180 -13.19 -0.38 -10.05
CA ARG A 180 -13.72 0.12 -8.78
C ARG A 180 -13.31 -0.82 -7.66
N VAL A 181 -12.88 -0.27 -6.54
CA VAL A 181 -12.52 -1.07 -5.36
C VAL A 181 -13.17 -0.51 -4.10
N LEU A 182 -13.59 -1.39 -3.21
CA LEU A 182 -13.92 -1.04 -1.84
C LEU A 182 -12.70 -1.34 -0.97
N CYS A 183 -12.14 -0.32 -0.33
CA CYS A 183 -10.95 -0.46 0.50
C CYS A 183 -10.99 0.54 1.67
N MET A 184 -10.04 0.39 2.60
CA MET A 184 -9.85 1.40 3.65
C MET A 184 -9.12 2.59 3.07
N LEU A 185 -9.55 3.80 3.43
CA LEU A 185 -8.78 5.03 3.22
C LEU A 185 -7.92 5.27 4.46
N THR A 186 -6.61 5.40 4.28
CA THR A 186 -5.62 5.62 5.35
C THR A 186 -4.83 6.90 5.14
N ASP A 187 -4.01 7.30 6.11
CA ASP A 187 -3.12 8.47 6.01
C ASP A 187 -3.86 9.76 5.59
N ARG A 188 -5.01 10.03 6.21
CA ARG A 188 -5.93 11.12 5.88
C ARG A 188 -6.24 11.96 7.10
N GLU A 189 -6.42 13.25 6.87
CA GLU A 189 -7.11 14.13 7.81
C GLU A 189 -8.62 13.96 7.61
N ILE A 190 -9.37 13.86 8.71
CA ILE A 190 -10.78 13.44 8.69
C ILE A 190 -11.65 14.49 8.00
N ASP A 191 -11.38 15.77 8.25
CA ASP A 191 -12.10 16.92 7.72
C ASP A 191 -11.82 17.16 6.22
N GLU A 192 -10.72 16.63 5.69
CA GLU A 192 -10.40 16.74 4.27
C GLU A 192 -11.12 15.70 3.41
N VAL A 193 -11.54 14.57 3.98
CA VAL A 193 -12.16 13.46 3.23
C VAL A 193 -13.48 13.92 2.58
N LYS A 194 -13.54 13.82 1.25
CA LYS A 194 -14.73 14.16 0.45
C LYS A 194 -14.85 13.31 -0.80
N VAL A 195 -16.06 13.23 -1.35
CA VAL A 195 -16.30 12.63 -2.67
C VAL A 195 -15.51 13.41 -3.73
N GLY A 196 -14.89 12.68 -4.65
CA GLY A 196 -14.00 13.22 -5.68
C GLY A 196 -12.57 13.49 -5.21
N MET A 197 -12.23 13.24 -3.93
CA MET A 197 -10.84 13.37 -3.45
C MET A 197 -9.91 12.46 -4.27
N PRO A 198 -8.80 12.98 -4.81
CA PRO A 198 -7.82 12.17 -5.51
C PRO A 198 -7.06 11.26 -4.53
N VAL A 199 -6.92 10.00 -4.90
CA VAL A 199 -6.28 8.97 -4.09
C VAL A 199 -5.33 8.12 -4.92
N GLU A 200 -4.37 7.52 -4.23
CA GLU A 200 -3.46 6.51 -4.76
C GLU A 200 -3.45 5.28 -3.86
N MET A 201 -2.94 4.15 -4.36
CA MET A 201 -2.95 2.89 -3.64
C MET A 201 -1.67 2.68 -2.84
N SER A 202 -1.82 2.24 -1.59
CA SER A 202 -0.73 1.90 -0.69
C SER A 202 -0.84 0.45 -0.26
N PHE A 203 0.22 -0.32 -0.45
CA PHE A 203 0.27 -1.71 -0.01
C PHE A 203 0.51 -1.79 1.50
N ARG A 204 -0.35 -2.49 2.22
CA ARG A 204 -0.36 -2.50 3.70
C ARG A 204 -0.57 -3.88 4.26
N LYS A 205 -0.06 -4.08 5.48
CA LYS A 205 -0.44 -5.22 6.32
C LYS A 205 -1.90 -5.04 6.74
N LEU A 206 -2.76 -5.94 6.32
CA LEU A 206 -4.19 -5.90 6.62
C LEU A 206 -4.46 -6.42 8.03
N ARG A 207 -3.93 -7.62 8.34
CA ARG A 207 -4.03 -8.27 9.65
C ARG A 207 -3.04 -9.43 9.75
N VAL A 208 -2.74 -9.85 10.98
CA VAL A 208 -2.03 -11.09 11.27
C VAL A 208 -2.95 -11.96 12.12
N VAL A 209 -3.22 -13.19 11.68
CA VAL A 209 -4.07 -14.13 12.42
C VAL A 209 -3.37 -15.49 12.41
N ASN A 210 -3.19 -16.08 13.59
CA ASN A 210 -2.51 -17.37 13.79
C ASN A 210 -1.15 -17.45 13.05
N GLY A 211 -0.36 -16.38 13.11
CA GLY A 211 0.95 -16.28 12.45
C GLY A 211 0.92 -16.02 10.94
N ILE A 212 -0.26 -15.97 10.31
CA ILE A 212 -0.36 -15.69 8.88
C ILE A 212 -0.48 -14.18 8.65
N HIS A 213 0.52 -13.62 7.97
CA HIS A 213 0.54 -12.22 7.57
C HIS A 213 -0.28 -12.02 6.30
N ASN A 214 -1.38 -11.27 6.39
CA ASN A 214 -2.20 -10.93 5.25
C ASN A 214 -1.95 -9.48 4.85
N TYR A 215 -1.57 -9.27 3.59
CA TYR A 215 -1.31 -7.95 3.01
C TYR A 215 -2.34 -7.63 1.94
N TYR A 216 -2.72 -6.37 1.84
CA TYR A 216 -3.67 -5.90 0.85
C TYR A 216 -3.51 -4.40 0.60
N TRP A 217 -4.16 -3.91 -0.45
CA TRP A 217 -4.12 -2.52 -0.85
C TRP A 217 -5.14 -1.67 -0.09
N LYS A 218 -4.71 -0.49 0.34
CA LYS A 218 -5.55 0.57 0.93
C LYS A 218 -5.42 1.83 0.08
N ALA A 219 -6.41 2.70 0.11
CA ALA A 219 -6.29 4.02 -0.49
C ALA A 219 -5.58 4.96 0.48
N ILE A 220 -4.84 5.92 -0.05
CA ILE A 220 -4.32 7.09 0.66
C ILE A 220 -4.62 8.34 -0.17
N PRO A 221 -4.83 9.52 0.45
CA PRO A 221 -4.84 10.78 -0.29
C PRO A 221 -3.60 10.90 -1.16
N ARG A 222 -3.76 11.40 -2.38
CA ARG A 222 -2.68 11.53 -3.33
C ARG A 222 -1.57 12.42 -2.77
N ARG A 223 -0.35 11.88 -2.64
CA ARG A 223 0.78 12.58 -2.03
C ARG A 223 1.56 13.49 -2.98
N PHE A 224 1.50 13.19 -4.27
CA PHE A 224 2.23 13.92 -5.31
C PHE A 224 1.32 14.21 -6.50
N ASP A 225 1.34 15.45 -6.97
CA ASP A 225 0.77 15.79 -8.28
C ASP A 225 1.73 15.30 -9.36
N THR A 226 1.34 14.24 -10.09
CA THR A 226 2.07 13.84 -11.30
C THR A 226 1.86 14.94 -12.33
N THR A 227 2.93 15.71 -12.58
CA THR A 227 3.02 16.64 -13.71
C THR A 227 3.69 15.96 -14.88
#